data_AF-A0A222NSJ8-F1
#
_entry.id   AF-A0A222NSJ8-F1
#
_cell.length_a   1.000
_cell.length_b   1.000
_cell.length_c   1.000
_cell.angle_alpha   90.00
_cell.angle_beta   90.00
_cell.angle_gamma   90.00
#
_symmetry.space_group_name_H-M   'P 1'
#
loop_
_entity.id
_entity.type
_entity.pdbx_description
1 polymer ?
#
loop_
_entity_poly.entity_id
_entity_poly.type
_entity_poly.pdbx_seq_one_letter_code
_entity_poly.pdbx_strand_id
1 'polypeptide(L)' 'MSLPLTRKDLMIVNMGPQHPSMHGVLRLIVTLDGEDVIDCEPILGY' A
#
# COMPACT_ATOMS: atom_id res chain seq x y z
N MET A 1 -10.92 12.08 -30.21
CA MET A 1 -11.68 11.61 -29.04
C MET A 1 -10.67 11.06 -28.04
N SER A 2 -10.08 11.93 -27.24
CA SER A 2 -9.16 11.52 -26.17
C SER A 2 -9.99 10.87 -25.08
N LEU A 3 -9.82 9.56 -24.89
CA LEU A 3 -10.32 8.87 -23.70
C LEU A 3 -9.84 9.67 -22.48
N PRO A 4 -10.70 9.96 -21.48
CA PRO A 4 -10.19 10.48 -20.23
C PRO A 4 -9.24 9.40 -19.72
N LEU A 5 -7.95 9.73 -19.59
CA LEU A 5 -7.03 8.93 -18.81
C LEU A 5 -7.69 8.87 -17.43
N THR A 6 -8.36 7.76 -17.11
CA THR A 6 -8.83 7.47 -15.77
C THR A 6 -7.63 7.77 -14.88
N ARG A 7 -7.71 8.84 -14.09
CA ARG A 7 -6.60 9.23 -13.25
C ARG A 7 -6.33 8.01 -12.39
N LYS A 8 -5.17 7.37 -12.56
CA LYS A 8 -4.77 6.27 -11.70
C LYS A 8 -4.56 6.89 -10.33
N ASP A 9 -5.62 6.89 -9.53
CA ASP A 9 -5.61 7.43 -8.18
C ASP A 9 -4.88 6.40 -7.31
N LEU A 10 -3.55 6.51 -7.32
CA LEU A 10 -2.70 5.65 -6.51
C LEU A 10 -2.95 5.95 -5.04
N MET A 11 -3.24 4.89 -4.27
CA MET A 11 -3.46 4.99 -2.84
C MET A 11 -2.26 4.45 -2.09
N ILE A 12 -1.76 5.22 -1.12
CA ILE A 12 -0.71 4.76 -0.21
C ILE A 12 -1.38 4.33 1.10
N VAL A 13 -1.17 3.06 1.46
CA VAL A 13 -1.69 2.45 2.69
C VAL A 13 -0.53 2.10 3.61
N ASN A 14 -0.61 2.56 4.85
CA ASN A 14 0.38 2.28 5.88
C ASN A 14 -0.19 1.30 6.90
N MET A 15 0.26 0.05 6.84
CA MET A 15 -0.11 -1.00 7.78
C MET A 15 0.99 -1.14 8.84
N GLY A 16 0.74 -0.61 10.04
CA GLY A 16 1.71 -0.61 11.13
C GLY A 16 1.74 -1.89 11.99
N PRO A 17 2.64 -1.95 12.98
CA PRO A 17 2.82 -3.10 13.87
C PRO A 17 1.57 -3.47 14.68
N GLN A 18 0.71 -2.48 14.96
CA GLN A 18 -0.55 -2.66 15.68
C GLN A 18 -1.64 -3.33 14.81
N HIS A 19 -1.41 -3.46 13.50
CA HIS A 19 -2.32 -4.18 12.64
C HIS A 19 -2.23 -5.69 12.94
N PRO A 20 -3.34 -6.39 13.22
CA PRO A 20 -3.32 -7.78 13.71
C PRO A 20 -2.50 -8.74 12.85
N SER A 21 -2.45 -8.50 11.54
CA SER A 21 -1.75 -9.32 10.54
C SER A 21 -0.25 -9.05 10.42
N MET A 22 0.30 -8.08 11.15
CA MET A 22 1.72 -7.69 11.05
C MET A 22 2.59 -8.29 12.15
N HIS A 23 2.04 -9.22 12.94
CA HIS A 23 2.71 -9.96 14.02
C HIS A 23 3.52 -9.08 15.00
N GLY A 24 3.19 -7.78 15.11
CA GLY A 24 3.82 -6.82 16.01
C GLY A 24 5.21 -6.32 15.60
N VAL A 25 5.82 -6.84 14.53
CA VAL A 25 7.22 -6.55 14.16
C VAL A 25 7.39 -5.97 12.75
N LEU A 26 6.31 -5.96 11.98
CA LEU A 26 6.30 -5.56 10.58
C LEU A 26 5.48 -4.26 10.41
N ARG A 27 5.98 -3.37 9.56
CA ARG A 27 5.19 -2.30 8.98
C ARG A 27 5.31 -2.36 7.46
N LEU A 28 4.20 -2.22 6.76
CA LEU A 28 4.16 -2.16 5.31
C LEU A 28 3.64 -0.80 4.84
N ILE A 29 4.39 -0.15 3.96
CA ILE A 29 3.90 0.96 3.15
C ILE A 29 3.60 0.38 1.77
N VAL A 30 2.31 0.32 1.43
CA VAL A 30 1.81 -0.33 0.21
C VAL A 30 1.25 0.72 -0.72
N THR A 31 1.65 0.70 -1.98
CA THR A 31 1.04 1.52 -3.04
C THR A 31 0.08 0.65 -3.84
N LEU A 32 -1.17 1.10 -3.93
CA LEU A 32 -2.27 0.41 -4.58
C LEU A 32 -2.75 1.16 -5.83
N ASP A 33 -3.06 0.41 -6.88
CA ASP A 33 -3.88 0.85 -8.02
C ASP A 33 -5.23 0.10 -7.92
N GLY A 34 -6.19 0.70 -7.24
CA GLY A 34 -7.42 0.01 -6.85
C GLY A 34 -7.16 -1.09 -5.82
N GLU A 35 -7.37 -2.35 -6.19
CA GLU A 35 -7.13 -3.53 -5.34
C GLU A 35 -5.77 -4.21 -5.64
N ASP A 36 -5.09 -3.78 -6.70
CA ASP A 36 -3.79 -4.34 -7.10
C ASP A 36 -2.64 -3.64 -6.37
N VAL A 37 -1.72 -4.45 -5.83
CA VAL A 37 -0.47 -3.94 -5.24
C VAL A 37 0.54 -3.69 -6.34
N ILE A 38 0.99 -2.44 -6.46
CA ILE A 38 2.00 -2.06 -7.45
C ILE A 38 3.39 -1.84 -6.83
N ASP A 39 3.45 -1.54 -5.54
CA ASP A 39 4.70 -1.41 -4.78
C ASP A 39 4.48 -1.70 -3.29
N CYS A 40 5.53 -2.18 -2.62
CA CYS A 40 5.49 -2.55 -1.20
C CYS A 40 6.86 -2.34 -0.54
N GLU A 41 6.92 -1.45 0.44
CA GLU A 41 8.10 -1.19 1.25
C GLU A 41 7.92 -1.80 2.66
N PRO A 42 8.64 -2.89 2.98
CA PRO A 42 8.62 -3.48 4.31
C PRO A 42 9.64 -2.83 5.24
N ILE A 43 9.18 -2.47 6.43
CA ILE A 43 10.01 -1.96 7.53
C ILE A 43 9.96 -2.98 8.67
N LEU A 44 11.14 -3.45 9.08
CA LEU A 44 11.34 -4.50 10.08
C LEU A 44 12.02 -3.95 11.34
N GLY A 45 11.80 -4.60 12.47
CA GLY A 45 12.60 -4.37 13.69
C GLY A 45 12.09 -3.28 14.62
N TYR A 46 10.76 -3.11 14.71
CA TYR A 46 10.11 -2.32 15.76
C TYR A 46 10.25 -2.95 17.15
#